data_AF-A0A2E0JUZ0-F1
#
_entry.id   AF-A0A2E0JUZ0-F1
#
_cell.length_a   1.000
_cell.length_b   1.000
_cell.length_c   1.000
_cell.angle_alpha   90.00
_cell.angle_beta   90.00
_cell.angle_gamma   90.00
#
_symmetry.space_group_name_H-M   'P 1'
#
loop_
_entity.id
_entity.type
_entity.pdbx_description
1 polymer ?
#
loop_
_entity_poly.entity_id
_entity_poly.type
_entity_poly.pdbx_seq_one_letter_code
_entity_poly.pdbx_strand_id
1 'polypeptide(L)'
;MRTKITVAIAIFVGFLVQAQEIKTIKVQNNLYMVGDRTYSCFYVTDDQVVVIDPLDARHAEATMKAINKVTDLPVKTVFYSHNHWDHISGTQIFKAEGATIISHEKAAETITPNPDVLMPDQTWTGSDTIYSIGNKQIELFFYGRNHGDGMTVFRFPEHNIVFTIDLVVPDRVLYAYLPDADPKN
;
A
#
# COMPACT_ATOMS: atom_id res chain seq x y z
N MET A 1 -47.90 44.33 29.95
CA MET A 1 -47.19 43.08 29.62
C MET A 1 -46.47 43.25 28.29
N ARG A 2 -45.12 43.20 28.27
CA ARG A 2 -44.33 43.16 27.03
C ARG A 2 -43.51 41.87 27.04
N THR A 3 -43.86 40.94 26.16
CA THR A 3 -43.20 39.64 26.03
C THR A 3 -41.91 39.83 25.24
N LYS A 4 -40.75 39.55 25.86
CA LYS A 4 -39.45 39.55 25.17
C LYS A 4 -39.27 38.19 24.51
N ILE A 5 -39.15 38.17 23.19
CA ILE A 5 -38.74 36.99 22.42
C ILE A 5 -37.22 37.05 22.30
N THR A 6 -36.55 36.03 22.82
CA THR A 6 -35.10 35.86 22.68
C THR A 6 -34.87 34.88 21.54
N VAL A 7 -34.22 35.33 20.47
CA VAL A 7 -33.77 34.47 19.37
C VAL A 7 -32.33 34.09 19.64
N ALA A 8 -32.07 32.80 19.86
CA ALA A 8 -30.71 32.27 19.94
C ALA A 8 -30.24 31.89 18.52
N ILE A 9 -29.21 32.58 18.04
CA ILE A 9 -28.51 32.22 16.80
C ILE A 9 -27.41 31.22 17.18
N ALA A 10 -27.59 29.96 16.79
CA ALA A 10 -26.53 28.96 16.90
C ALA A 10 -25.57 29.11 15.72
N ILE A 11 -24.33 29.52 15.98
CA ILE A 11 -23.26 29.53 14.99
C ILE A 11 -22.65 28.12 14.97
N PHE A 12 -22.92 27.38 13.89
CA PHE A 12 -22.22 26.13 13.59
C PHE A 12 -20.87 26.47 12.97
N VAL A 13 -19.78 26.33 13.75
CA VAL A 13 -18.43 26.36 13.20
C VAL A 13 -18.14 24.97 12.65
N GLY A 14 -18.29 24.80 11.34
CA GLY A 14 -17.86 23.60 10.65
C GLY A 14 -16.34 23.56 10.60
N PHE A 15 -15.72 22.56 11.24
CA PHE A 15 -14.30 22.28 11.02
C PHE A 15 -14.15 21.64 9.64
N LEU A 16 -13.50 22.35 8.72
CA LEU A 16 -12.97 21.75 7.50
C LEU A 16 -11.82 20.83 7.89
N VAL A 17 -12.06 19.52 7.88
CA VAL A 17 -10.99 18.53 7.97
C VAL A 17 -10.24 18.57 6.64
N GLN A 18 -9.07 19.21 6.62
CA GLN A 18 -8.18 19.17 5.47
C GLN A 18 -7.54 17.78 5.41
N ALA A 19 -7.60 17.12 4.26
CA ALA A 19 -6.91 15.85 4.05
C ALA A 19 -5.41 16.02 4.30
N GLN A 20 -4.81 15.05 4.98
CA GLN A 20 -3.37 15.08 5.28
C GLN A 20 -2.57 15.07 3.97
N GLU A 21 -1.44 15.77 3.98
CA GLU A 21 -0.55 15.87 2.83
C GLU A 21 0.17 14.53 2.59
N ILE A 22 0.04 13.97 1.39
CA ILE A 22 0.79 12.79 0.96
C ILE A 22 2.23 13.20 0.64
N LYS A 23 3.19 12.58 1.33
CA LYS A 23 4.61 12.88 1.22
C LYS A 23 5.34 11.80 0.43
N THR A 24 6.34 12.22 -0.35
CA THR A 24 7.33 11.33 -0.93
C THR A 24 8.59 11.32 -0.07
N ILE A 25 9.04 10.14 0.34
CA ILE A 25 10.23 9.93 1.16
C ILE A 25 11.21 9.11 0.35
N LYS A 26 12.41 9.65 0.08
CA LYS A 26 13.51 8.87 -0.46
C LYS A 26 14.12 8.05 0.68
N VAL A 27 13.88 6.74 0.68
CA VAL A 27 14.39 5.83 1.71
C VAL A 27 15.85 5.50 1.43
N GLN A 28 16.14 5.12 0.19
CA GLN A 28 17.47 4.81 -0.33
C GLN A 28 17.56 5.14 -1.82
N ASN A 29 18.65 4.72 -2.45
CA ASN A 29 19.10 5.14 -3.78
C ASN A 29 18.26 4.72 -4.99
N ASN A 30 17.01 4.37 -4.84
CA ASN A 30 16.06 4.02 -5.90
C ASN A 30 14.80 3.43 -5.23
N LEU A 31 14.64 3.69 -3.94
CA LEU A 31 13.62 3.12 -3.08
C LEU A 31 12.95 4.26 -2.35
N TYR A 32 11.64 4.37 -2.53
CA TYR A 32 10.86 5.50 -2.09
C TYR A 32 9.56 5.03 -1.45
N MET A 33 9.10 5.79 -0.46
CA MET A 33 7.78 5.61 0.14
C MET A 33 6.90 6.82 -0.14
N VAL A 34 5.62 6.59 -0.41
CA VAL A 34 4.65 7.66 -0.70
C VAL A 34 3.40 7.45 0.13
N GLY A 35 3.05 8.42 0.98
CA GLY A 35 1.95 8.26 1.93
C GLY A 35 1.82 9.39 2.93
N ASP A 36 0.73 9.37 3.70
CA ASP A 36 0.47 10.33 4.77
C ASP A 36 0.29 9.68 6.16
N ARG A 37 0.09 8.35 6.23
CA ARG A 37 0.05 7.50 7.44
C ARG A 37 0.28 6.03 7.07
N THR A 38 -0.33 5.60 5.97
CA THR A 38 -0.05 4.36 5.25
C THR A 38 0.76 4.72 4.02
N TYR A 39 1.69 3.86 3.61
CA TYR A 39 2.64 4.18 2.56
C TYR A 39 2.63 3.11 1.47
N SER A 40 2.54 3.55 0.22
CA SER A 40 3.05 2.77 -0.91
C SER A 40 4.57 2.75 -0.88
N CYS A 41 5.18 1.73 -1.45
CA CYS A 41 6.60 1.71 -1.76
C CYS A 41 6.80 1.62 -3.27
N PHE A 42 7.74 2.38 -3.84
CA PHE A 42 8.17 2.14 -5.21
C PHE A 42 9.68 1.98 -5.31
N TYR A 43 10.09 1.07 -6.19
CA TYR A 43 11.46 0.70 -6.43
C TYR A 43 11.80 0.85 -7.91
N VAL A 44 12.75 1.73 -8.20
CA VAL A 44 13.22 2.02 -9.56
C VAL A 44 14.32 1.03 -9.92
N THR A 45 14.10 0.25 -10.97
CA THR A 45 15.09 -0.69 -11.51
C THR A 45 15.74 -0.14 -12.77
N ASP A 46 16.49 -0.98 -13.47
CA ASP A 46 17.18 -0.58 -14.70
C ASP A 46 16.21 -0.37 -15.88
N ASP A 47 15.03 -1.01 -15.88
CA ASP A 47 14.12 -1.04 -17.03
C ASP A 47 12.64 -0.78 -16.69
N GLN A 48 12.28 -0.70 -15.41
CA GLN A 48 10.92 -0.47 -14.95
C GLN A 48 10.88 0.12 -13.54
N VAL A 49 9.68 0.51 -13.13
CA VAL A 49 9.36 0.79 -11.74
C VAL A 49 8.45 -0.32 -11.21
N VAL A 50 8.76 -0.79 -10.00
CA VAL A 50 7.89 -1.68 -9.22
C VAL A 50 7.17 -0.83 -8.18
N VAL A 51 5.86 -1.00 -8.05
CA VAL A 51 5.06 -0.42 -6.98
C VAL A 51 4.59 -1.55 -6.05
N ILE A 52 4.60 -1.31 -4.75
CA ILE A 52 4.05 -2.19 -3.72
C ILE A 52 2.98 -1.39 -3.00
N ASP A 53 1.78 -1.96 -2.92
CA ASP A 53 0.59 -1.40 -2.28
C ASP A 53 0.23 0.00 -2.79
N PRO A 54 -0.48 0.12 -3.93
CA PRO A 54 -0.89 1.41 -4.48
C PRO A 54 -1.92 2.16 -3.61
N LEU A 55 -2.41 1.54 -2.53
CA LEU A 55 -3.40 2.05 -1.59
C LEU A 55 -4.71 2.42 -2.29
N ASP A 56 -5.31 3.57 -2.01
CA ASP A 56 -6.48 4.10 -2.71
C ASP A 56 -6.09 4.94 -3.95
N ALA A 57 -7.07 5.38 -4.74
CA ALA A 57 -6.83 6.19 -5.94
C ALA A 57 -6.05 7.49 -5.66
N ARG A 58 -6.29 8.17 -4.53
CA ARG A 58 -5.60 9.42 -4.17
C ARG A 58 -4.11 9.17 -3.94
N HIS A 59 -3.79 8.07 -3.26
CA HIS A 59 -2.42 7.66 -3.01
C HIS A 59 -1.74 7.15 -4.28
N ALA A 60 -2.43 6.36 -5.10
CA ALA A 60 -1.92 5.89 -6.37
C ALA A 60 -1.57 7.05 -7.33
N GLU A 61 -2.40 8.08 -7.43
CA GLU A 61 -2.10 9.31 -8.18
C GLU A 61 -0.85 10.03 -7.66
N ALA A 62 -0.74 10.14 -6.33
CA ALA A 62 0.43 10.76 -5.70
C ALA A 62 1.70 9.95 -5.93
N THR A 63 1.62 8.62 -5.89
CA THR A 63 2.71 7.69 -6.18
C THR A 63 3.14 7.81 -7.64
N MET A 64 2.21 7.82 -8.61
CA MET A 64 2.54 8.03 -10.02
C MET A 64 3.21 9.39 -10.25
N LYS A 65 2.71 10.46 -9.62
CA LYS A 65 3.33 11.79 -9.67
C LYS A 65 4.74 11.81 -9.06
N ALA A 66 4.98 11.04 -8.01
CA ALA A 66 6.30 10.90 -7.41
C ALA A 66 7.26 10.15 -8.34
N ILE A 67 6.80 9.07 -8.96
CA ILE A 67 7.57 8.28 -9.95
C ILE A 67 8.00 9.16 -11.12
N ASN A 68 7.08 9.90 -11.72
CA ASN A 68 7.34 10.78 -12.87
C ASN A 68 8.30 11.95 -12.55
N LYS A 69 8.58 12.24 -11.28
CA LYS A 69 9.61 13.23 -10.88
C LYS A 69 11.00 12.61 -10.75
N VAL A 70 11.08 11.29 -10.61
CA VAL A 70 12.31 10.56 -10.32
C VAL A 70 12.84 9.85 -11.57
N THR A 71 11.95 9.39 -12.45
CA THR A 71 12.33 8.59 -13.63
C THR A 71 11.27 8.66 -14.73
N ASP A 72 11.68 8.42 -15.97
CA ASP A 72 10.80 8.23 -17.14
C ASP A 72 10.50 6.74 -17.41
N LEU A 73 11.01 5.83 -16.57
CA LEU A 73 10.78 4.40 -16.72
C LEU A 73 9.29 4.04 -16.45
N PRO A 74 8.71 3.11 -17.22
CA PRO A 74 7.33 2.71 -17.03
C PRO A 74 7.14 1.87 -15.76
N VAL A 75 5.98 2.00 -15.12
CA VAL A 75 5.55 1.05 -14.09
C VAL A 75 5.09 -0.23 -14.78
N LYS A 76 5.82 -1.34 -14.61
CA LYS A 76 5.47 -2.64 -15.22
C LYS A 76 4.98 -3.67 -14.21
N THR A 77 5.23 -3.47 -12.92
CA THR A 77 4.89 -4.43 -11.88
C THR A 77 4.26 -3.73 -10.68
N VAL A 78 3.12 -4.24 -10.22
CA VAL A 78 2.49 -3.87 -8.95
C VAL A 78 2.40 -5.12 -8.08
N PHE A 79 2.93 -5.04 -6.86
CA PHE A 79 2.71 -6.05 -5.85
C PHE A 79 1.58 -5.64 -4.91
N TYR A 80 0.71 -6.60 -4.62
CA TYR A 80 -0.17 -6.55 -3.47
C TYR A 80 0.52 -7.26 -2.31
N SER A 81 0.65 -6.58 -1.19
CA SER A 81 1.20 -7.20 0.02
C SER A 81 0.26 -8.24 0.59
N HIS A 82 -1.04 -7.96 0.67
CA HIS A 82 -2.07 -8.83 1.26
C HIS A 82 -3.46 -8.52 0.71
N ASN A 83 -4.47 -9.20 1.24
CA ASN A 83 -5.84 -9.23 0.75
C ASN A 83 -6.72 -8.00 1.11
N HIS A 84 -6.20 -7.00 1.84
CA HIS A 84 -7.01 -5.85 2.25
C HIS A 84 -7.14 -4.78 1.16
N TRP A 85 -8.38 -4.35 0.90
CA TRP A 85 -8.74 -3.46 -0.20
C TRP A 85 -8.09 -2.07 -0.07
N ASP A 86 -7.84 -1.60 1.14
CA ASP A 86 -7.24 -0.29 1.42
C ASP A 86 -5.75 -0.23 1.05
N HIS A 87 -5.12 -1.39 0.76
CA HIS A 87 -3.78 -1.47 0.22
C HIS A 87 -3.72 -1.54 -1.32
N ILE A 88 -4.82 -1.91 -1.98
CA ILE A 88 -4.80 -2.39 -3.38
C ILE A 88 -5.89 -1.78 -4.28
N SER A 89 -6.74 -0.90 -3.76
CA SER A 89 -7.89 -0.32 -4.49
C SER A 89 -7.57 0.80 -5.47
N GLY A 90 -6.33 1.30 -5.51
CA GLY A 90 -5.82 2.33 -6.42
C GLY A 90 -5.08 1.76 -7.64
N THR A 91 -5.06 0.44 -7.80
CA THR A 91 -4.23 -0.27 -8.79
C THR A 91 -4.57 0.04 -10.23
N GLN A 92 -5.80 0.47 -10.52
CA GLN A 92 -6.31 0.78 -11.86
C GLN A 92 -5.43 1.79 -12.59
N ILE A 93 -4.84 2.75 -11.86
CA ILE A 93 -3.94 3.76 -12.41
C ILE A 93 -2.70 3.11 -13.03
N PHE A 94 -2.11 2.13 -12.35
CA PHE A 94 -0.95 1.41 -12.84
C PHE A 94 -1.33 0.35 -13.88
N LYS A 95 -2.52 -0.26 -13.74
CA LYS A 95 -3.04 -1.21 -14.72
C LYS A 95 -3.31 -0.55 -16.08
N ALA A 96 -3.78 0.70 -16.08
CA ALA A 96 -3.98 1.48 -17.29
C ALA A 96 -2.66 1.73 -18.06
N GLU A 97 -1.53 1.79 -17.35
CA GLU A 97 -0.17 1.89 -17.93
C GLU A 97 0.42 0.53 -18.34
N GLY A 98 -0.34 -0.57 -18.18
CA GLY A 98 0.08 -1.91 -18.59
C GLY A 98 0.82 -2.72 -17.53
N ALA A 99 0.77 -2.31 -16.25
CA ALA A 99 1.42 -3.05 -15.18
C ALA A 99 0.78 -4.44 -14.94
N THR A 100 1.62 -5.41 -14.60
CA THR A 100 1.23 -6.73 -14.11
C THR A 100 1.04 -6.67 -12.60
N ILE A 101 -0.11 -7.16 -12.13
CA ILE A 101 -0.45 -7.22 -10.71
C ILE A 101 -0.06 -8.60 -10.17
N ILE A 102 0.75 -8.62 -9.13
CA ILE A 102 1.28 -9.84 -8.51
C ILE A 102 0.92 -9.86 -7.03
N SER A 103 0.51 -11.02 -6.51
CA SER A 103 0.24 -11.21 -5.07
C SER A 103 0.65 -12.62 -4.62
N HIS A 104 0.66 -12.88 -3.33
CA HIS A 104 0.72 -14.26 -2.83
C HIS A 104 -0.61 -15.00 -3.13
N GLU A 105 -0.58 -16.29 -3.43
CA GLU A 105 -1.78 -17.08 -3.77
C GLU A 105 -2.92 -16.93 -2.73
N LYS A 106 -2.58 -17.01 -1.43
CA LYS A 106 -3.55 -16.85 -0.34
C LYS A 106 -4.20 -15.48 -0.32
N ALA A 107 -3.48 -14.43 -0.71
CA ALA A 107 -4.05 -13.09 -0.80
C ALA A 107 -5.06 -13.02 -1.94
N ALA A 108 -4.73 -13.58 -3.11
CA ALA A 108 -5.62 -13.64 -4.27
C ALA A 108 -6.93 -14.40 -3.98
N GLU A 109 -6.90 -15.42 -3.14
CA GLU A 109 -8.08 -16.21 -2.74
C GLU A 109 -9.05 -15.46 -1.83
N THR A 110 -8.57 -14.46 -1.10
CA THR A 110 -9.28 -13.89 0.07
C THR A 110 -9.40 -12.37 0.02
N ILE A 111 -9.21 -11.78 -1.16
CA ILE A 111 -9.34 -10.33 -1.37
C ILE A 111 -10.66 -9.83 -0.78
N THR A 112 -10.53 -8.85 0.12
CA THR A 112 -11.67 -8.22 0.75
C THR A 112 -12.51 -7.47 -0.29
N PRO A 113 -13.85 -7.61 -0.29
CA PRO A 113 -14.68 -7.03 -1.34
C PRO A 113 -14.60 -5.51 -1.41
N ASN A 114 -14.28 -4.98 -2.58
CA ASN A 114 -14.36 -3.56 -2.91
C ASN A 114 -14.45 -3.41 -4.45
N PRO A 115 -15.34 -2.54 -4.98
CA PRO A 115 -15.55 -2.41 -6.43
C PRO A 115 -14.33 -1.89 -7.22
N ASP A 116 -13.40 -1.23 -6.54
CA ASP A 116 -12.19 -0.65 -7.13
C ASP A 116 -11.03 -1.66 -7.16
N VAL A 117 -11.15 -2.80 -6.50
CA VAL A 117 -10.06 -3.78 -6.46
C VAL A 117 -10.04 -4.63 -7.72
N LEU A 118 -8.89 -4.64 -8.39
CA LEU A 118 -8.59 -5.56 -9.48
C LEU A 118 -7.96 -6.85 -8.94
N MET A 119 -8.37 -7.99 -9.47
CA MET A 119 -7.74 -9.27 -9.15
C MET A 119 -6.28 -9.31 -9.67
N PRO A 120 -5.37 -9.99 -8.95
CA PRO A 120 -4.00 -10.21 -9.39
C PRO A 120 -3.96 -10.95 -10.75
N ASP A 121 -3.04 -10.55 -11.62
CA ASP A 121 -2.79 -11.24 -12.89
C ASP A 121 -1.93 -12.51 -12.68
N GLN A 122 -1.06 -12.47 -11.67
CA GLN A 122 -0.13 -13.53 -11.33
C GLN A 122 -0.07 -13.73 -9.82
N THR A 123 0.27 -14.95 -9.42
CA THR A 123 0.52 -15.29 -8.03
C THR A 123 1.90 -15.90 -7.85
N TRP A 124 2.48 -15.67 -6.68
CA TRP A 124 3.60 -16.45 -6.17
C TRP A 124 3.13 -17.32 -4.99
N THR A 125 3.89 -18.36 -4.66
CA THR A 125 3.48 -19.39 -3.68
C THR A 125 4.65 -19.76 -2.76
N GLY A 126 4.35 -20.42 -1.64
CA GLY A 126 5.34 -20.89 -0.67
C GLY A 126 5.67 -19.88 0.43
N SER A 127 6.68 -20.20 1.25
CA SER A 127 7.12 -19.34 2.36
C SER A 127 7.99 -18.18 1.90
N ASP A 128 8.68 -18.34 0.77
CA ASP A 128 9.60 -17.34 0.26
C ASP A 128 9.90 -17.56 -1.23
N THR A 129 10.23 -16.48 -1.92
CA THR A 129 10.74 -16.51 -3.30
C THR A 129 11.56 -15.26 -3.60
N ILE A 130 12.29 -15.30 -4.71
CA ILE A 130 13.05 -14.17 -5.23
C ILE A 130 12.42 -13.70 -6.53
N TYR A 131 12.03 -12.43 -6.56
CA TYR A 131 11.59 -11.76 -7.78
C TYR A 131 12.75 -10.98 -8.40
N SER A 132 13.26 -11.47 -9.52
CA SER A 132 14.40 -10.90 -10.24
C SER A 132 13.94 -9.95 -11.34
N ILE A 133 14.53 -8.75 -11.37
CA ILE A 133 14.21 -7.67 -12.32
C ILE A 133 15.53 -7.13 -12.88
N GLY A 134 15.93 -7.63 -14.05
CA GLY A 134 17.25 -7.33 -14.59
C GLY A 134 18.36 -7.80 -13.64
N ASN A 135 19.18 -6.88 -13.14
CA ASN A 135 20.23 -7.12 -12.15
C ASN A 135 19.78 -6.91 -10.69
N LYS A 136 18.53 -6.48 -10.46
CA LYS A 136 17.96 -6.20 -9.14
C LYS A 136 17.06 -7.35 -8.70
N GLN A 137 16.85 -7.43 -7.39
CA GLN A 137 16.06 -8.50 -6.76
C GLN A 137 15.21 -7.92 -5.65
N ILE A 138 14.01 -8.48 -5.47
CA ILE A 138 13.18 -8.31 -4.29
C ILE A 138 12.93 -9.71 -3.72
N GLU A 139 13.26 -9.93 -2.46
CA GLU A 139 12.93 -11.18 -1.79
C GLU A 139 11.56 -11.02 -1.13
N LEU A 140 10.69 -12.00 -1.37
CA LEU A 140 9.32 -12.03 -0.88
C LEU A 140 9.23 -13.11 0.19
N PHE A 141 8.66 -12.77 1.34
CA PHE A 141 8.48 -13.71 2.46
C PHE A 141 7.03 -13.73 2.93
N PHE A 142 6.50 -14.93 3.14
CA PHE A 142 5.20 -15.19 3.74
C PHE A 142 5.41 -16.05 5.00
N TYR A 143 5.11 -15.46 6.16
CA TYR A 143 5.37 -16.07 7.48
C TYR A 143 4.13 -16.75 8.10
N GLY A 144 3.17 -17.19 7.29
CA GLY A 144 1.90 -17.70 7.77
C GLY A 144 0.85 -16.59 7.98
N ARG A 145 -0.34 -16.99 8.45
CA ARG A 145 -1.48 -16.08 8.56
C ARG A 145 -1.24 -15.04 9.66
N ASN A 146 -1.43 -13.76 9.35
CA ASN A 146 -1.19 -12.66 10.28
C ASN A 146 -2.25 -11.55 10.12
N HIS A 147 -1.88 -10.27 10.04
CA HIS A 147 -2.81 -9.16 9.83
C HIS A 147 -3.75 -9.37 8.63
N GLY A 148 -3.25 -9.99 7.56
CA GLY A 148 -4.05 -10.40 6.41
C GLY A 148 -3.56 -11.72 5.83
N ASP A 149 -4.38 -12.33 5.00
CA ASP A 149 -4.03 -13.54 4.27
C ASP A 149 -3.03 -13.22 3.15
N GLY A 150 -2.01 -14.09 3.00
CA GLY A 150 -0.96 -13.93 2.00
C GLY A 150 -0.03 -12.72 2.22
N MET A 151 0.01 -12.15 3.43
CA MET A 151 0.86 -11.01 3.77
C MET A 151 2.33 -11.22 3.42
N THR A 152 2.78 -10.47 2.43
CA THR A 152 4.14 -10.49 1.90
C THR A 152 4.99 -9.44 2.59
N VAL A 153 6.10 -9.87 3.16
CA VAL A 153 7.20 -9.00 3.58
C VAL A 153 8.21 -8.90 2.44
N PHE A 154 8.57 -7.67 2.07
CA PHE A 154 9.47 -7.40 0.96
C PHE A 154 10.85 -7.01 1.49
N ARG A 155 11.90 -7.77 1.13
CA ARG A 155 13.29 -7.38 1.41
C ARG A 155 13.98 -6.91 0.13
N PHE A 156 14.63 -5.76 0.23
CA PHE A 156 15.48 -5.18 -0.80
C PHE A 156 16.95 -5.47 -0.45
N PRO A 157 17.53 -6.60 -0.93
CA PRO A 157 18.86 -7.04 -0.53
C PRO A 157 19.96 -6.02 -0.80
N GLU A 158 19.87 -5.27 -1.91
CA GLU A 158 20.81 -4.20 -2.29
C GLU A 158 20.95 -3.12 -1.19
N HIS A 159 19.88 -2.86 -0.44
CA HIS A 159 19.84 -1.82 0.58
C HIS A 159 19.87 -2.35 2.00
N ASN A 160 19.78 -3.67 2.19
CA ASN A 160 19.52 -4.30 3.48
C ASN A 160 18.29 -3.69 4.20
N ILE A 161 17.21 -3.50 3.45
CA ILE A 161 15.95 -2.89 3.94
C ILE A 161 14.82 -3.89 3.81
N VAL A 162 13.92 -3.89 4.80
CA VAL A 162 12.69 -4.67 4.81
C VAL A 162 11.50 -3.71 4.85
N PHE A 163 10.52 -3.93 3.99
CA PHE A 163 9.21 -3.28 4.04
C PHE A 163 8.18 -4.27 4.59
N THR A 164 7.75 -4.02 5.82
CA THR A 164 6.93 -4.93 6.64
C THR A 164 5.43 -4.66 6.59
N ILE A 165 5.00 -3.65 5.80
CA ILE A 165 3.60 -3.28 5.61
C ILE A 165 2.92 -3.06 6.97
N ASP A 166 1.91 -3.86 7.30
CA ASP A 166 1.03 -3.71 8.46
C ASP A 166 1.44 -4.58 9.65
N LEU A 167 2.55 -5.33 9.53
CA LEU A 167 3.07 -6.16 10.63
C LEU A 167 3.66 -5.31 11.76
N VAL A 168 4.39 -4.25 11.41
CA VAL A 168 5.07 -3.37 12.37
C VAL A 168 4.86 -1.93 11.94
N VAL A 169 4.03 -1.21 12.71
CA VAL A 169 3.75 0.22 12.50
C VAL A 169 4.39 1.01 13.64
N PRO A 170 5.38 1.88 13.39
CA PRO A 170 6.02 2.70 14.42
C PRO A 170 5.03 3.58 15.18
N ASP A 171 5.34 3.87 16.45
CA ASP A 171 4.57 4.76 17.33
C ASP A 171 3.08 4.39 17.51
N ARG A 172 2.74 3.12 17.26
CA ARG A 172 1.40 2.55 17.45
C ARG A 172 1.44 1.42 18.46
N VAL A 173 0.45 1.36 19.35
CA VAL A 173 0.18 0.13 20.10
C VAL A 173 -0.31 -0.90 19.11
N LEU A 174 0.43 -2.00 18.97
CA LEU A 174 0.05 -3.10 18.07
C LEU A 174 -1.34 -3.66 18.44
N TYR A 175 -1.94 -4.35 17.47
CA TYR A 175 -3.31 -4.86 17.53
C TYR A 175 -3.67 -5.49 18.89
N ALA A 176 -4.72 -4.97 19.54
CA ALA A 176 -5.28 -5.57 20.75
C ALA A 176 -5.94 -6.94 20.45
N TYR A 177 -6.39 -7.13 19.21
CA TYR A 177 -6.97 -8.36 18.69
C TYR A 177 -6.41 -8.58 17.28
N LEU A 178 -5.83 -9.76 17.06
CA LEU A 178 -5.39 -10.23 15.75
C LEU A 178 -6.39 -11.31 15.29
N PRO A 179 -7.58 -10.94 14.80
CA PRO A 179 -8.63 -11.91 14.45
C PRO A 179 -8.16 -12.90 13.39
N ASP A 180 -7.18 -12.50 12.60
CA ASP A 180 -6.61 -13.30 11.52
C ASP A 180 -5.34 -14.05 11.93
N ALA A 181 -4.74 -13.82 13.11
CA ALA A 181 -3.59 -14.62 13.54
C ALA A 181 -4.06 -15.98 14.11
N ASP A 182 -3.57 -17.08 13.53
CA ASP A 182 -3.75 -18.43 14.08
C ASP A 182 -2.41 -18.97 14.60
N PRO A 183 -2.24 -19.19 15.92
CA PRO A 183 -1.00 -19.73 16.47
C PRO A 183 -0.70 -21.18 16.01
N LYS A 184 -1.61 -21.84 15.30
CA LYS A 184 -1.43 -23.19 14.78
C LYS A 184 -1.06 -23.23 13.29
N ASN A 185 -1.16 -22.13 12.53
CA ASN A 185 -0.81 -22.07 11.10
C ASN A 185 -0.35 -20.67 10.64
#